data_AF-A0A7Y7CAM4-F1
#
_entry.id   AF-A0A7Y7CAM4-F1
#
_cell.length_a   1.000
_cell.length_b   1.000
_cell.length_c   1.000
_cell.angle_alpha   90.00
_cell.angle_beta   90.00
_cell.angle_gamma   90.00
#
_symmetry.space_group_name_H-M   'P 1'
#
loop_
_entity.id
_entity.type
_entity.pdbx_description
1 polymer ?
#
loop_
_entity_poly.entity_id
_entity_poly.type
_entity_poly.pdbx_seq_one_letter_code
_entity_poly.pdbx_strand_id
1 'polypeptide(L)'
;MLNRLLKKKGGFTLIELMIVVAIIGILAAIAIPNFIRFQAKSKQSEAKTNLKAIFTAQKAYFGEKDKYVSDFKVVGFDPEPGNRFSYSINGACNAAQAATPTGRTYTAGCIGQDSARFTQVPTVGAQPLAAGVSGNCPNCDFSAVAVGNVDNDNLADTWGITSSATSATVLQGTCGIDNNSIGGGEPGNAYNDVSCP
;
A
#
# COMPACT_ATOMS: atom_id res chain seq x y z
N MET A 1 -33.42 -18.82 -63.07
CA MET A 1 -32.76 -17.81 -62.20
C MET A 1 -32.57 -18.41 -60.82
N LEU A 2 -31.34 -18.79 -60.44
CA LEU A 2 -30.71 -18.51 -59.13
C LEU A 2 -29.38 -19.28 -59.07
N ASN A 3 -28.31 -18.65 -59.53
CA ASN A 3 -26.95 -19.12 -59.26
C ASN A 3 -26.68 -18.93 -57.76
N ARG A 4 -26.68 -20.03 -57.00
CA ARG A 4 -26.16 -20.04 -55.63
C ARG A 4 -24.66 -19.79 -55.69
N LEU A 5 -24.28 -18.56 -55.37
CA LEU A 5 -22.91 -18.19 -55.01
C LEU A 5 -22.53 -18.97 -53.74
N LEU A 6 -21.93 -20.15 -53.94
CA LEU A 6 -21.27 -20.92 -52.90
C LEU A 6 -20.12 -20.09 -52.34
N LYS A 7 -20.40 -19.35 -51.28
CA LYS A 7 -19.43 -18.59 -50.49
C LYS A 7 -18.43 -19.59 -49.91
N LYS A 8 -17.22 -19.67 -50.50
CA LYS A 8 -16.10 -20.46 -49.97
C LYS A 8 -15.86 -20.04 -48.52
N LYS A 9 -16.20 -20.91 -47.56
CA LYS A 9 -15.73 -20.77 -46.18
C LYS A 9 -14.26 -21.21 -46.16
N GLY A 10 -13.34 -20.24 -46.14
CA GLY A 10 -11.92 -20.53 -45.90
C GLY A 10 -11.74 -21.01 -44.46
N GLY A 11 -11.11 -22.18 -44.28
CA GLY A 11 -10.66 -22.65 -42.97
C GLY A 11 -9.36 -21.97 -42.59
N PHE A 12 -9.19 -21.66 -41.30
CA PHE A 12 -7.90 -21.19 -40.76
C PHE A 12 -6.84 -22.27 -40.94
N THR A 13 -5.64 -21.87 -41.39
CA THR A 13 -4.52 -22.79 -41.46
C THR A 13 -3.88 -22.96 -40.08
N LEU A 14 -3.35 -24.15 -39.80
CA LEU A 14 -2.66 -24.43 -38.54
C LEU A 14 -1.42 -23.51 -38.38
N ILE A 15 -0.75 -23.19 -39.49
CA ILE A 15 0.42 -22.31 -39.49
C ILE A 15 0.06 -20.85 -39.18
N GLU A 16 -1.07 -20.34 -39.66
CA GLU A 16 -1.55 -18.99 -39.28
C GLU A 16 -1.78 -18.90 -37.78
N LEU A 17 -2.37 -19.93 -37.18
CA LEU A 17 -2.61 -19.96 -35.74
C LEU A 17 -1.30 -20.03 -34.95
N MET A 18 -0.31 -20.80 -35.42
CA MET A 18 1.00 -20.90 -34.77
C MET A 18 1.74 -19.57 -34.72
N ILE A 19 1.76 -18.82 -35.82
CA ILE A 19 2.44 -17.51 -35.87
C ILE A 19 1.73 -16.51 -34.94
N VAL A 20 0.40 -16.54 -34.89
CA VAL A 20 -0.39 -15.66 -34.00
C VAL A 20 -0.05 -15.92 -32.53
N VAL A 21 -0.02 -17.19 -32.10
CA VAL A 21 0.33 -17.53 -30.72
C VAL A 21 1.79 -17.18 -30.41
N ALA A 22 2.71 -17.34 -31.36
CA ALA A 22 4.11 -16.93 -31.19
C ALA A 22 4.25 -15.42 -30.97
N ILE A 23 3.55 -14.59 -31.76
CA ILE A 23 3.56 -13.13 -31.61
C ILE A 23 2.93 -12.71 -30.28
N ILE A 24 1.77 -13.29 -29.92
CA ILE A 24 1.12 -13.00 -28.62
C ILE A 24 2.03 -13.41 -27.46
N GLY A 25 2.76 -14.52 -27.57
CA GLY A 25 3.72 -14.98 -26.56
C GLY A 25 4.85 -13.98 -26.31
N ILE A 26 5.45 -13.44 -27.39
CA ILE A 26 6.52 -12.42 -27.28
C ILE A 26 5.97 -11.13 -26.62
N LEU A 27 4.79 -10.67 -27.05
CA LEU A 27 4.17 -9.48 -26.47
C LEU A 27 3.83 -9.68 -24.99
N ALA A 28 3.28 -10.84 -24.62
CA ALA A 28 2.93 -11.16 -23.25
C ALA A 28 4.16 -11.22 -22.33
N ALA A 29 5.28 -11.78 -22.80
CA ALA A 29 6.52 -11.88 -22.02
C ALA A 29 7.05 -10.50 -21.58
N ILE A 30 6.89 -9.46 -22.40
CA ILE A 30 7.31 -8.08 -22.07
C ILE A 30 6.21 -7.34 -21.29
N ALA A 31 4.95 -7.54 -21.66
CA ALA A 31 3.83 -6.77 -21.10
C ALA A 31 3.47 -7.17 -19.66
N ILE A 32 3.47 -8.47 -19.35
CA ILE A 32 3.07 -9.00 -18.03
C ILE A 32 3.92 -8.42 -16.87
N PRO A 33 5.27 -8.49 -16.89
CA PRO A 33 6.06 -7.97 -15.77
C PRO A 33 5.88 -6.45 -15.57
N ASN A 34 5.74 -5.70 -16.67
CA ASN A 34 5.49 -4.26 -16.62
C ASN A 34 4.11 -3.93 -16.02
N PHE A 35 3.09 -4.70 -16.38
CA PHE A 35 1.73 -4.54 -15.83
C PHE A 35 1.69 -4.80 -14.33
N ILE A 36 2.39 -5.83 -13.84
CA ILE A 36 2.47 -6.14 -12.40
C ILE A 36 3.12 -4.98 -11.64
N ARG A 37 4.24 -4.43 -12.15
CA ARG A 37 4.91 -3.26 -11.54
C ARG A 37 4.03 -2.02 -11.53
N PHE A 38 3.28 -1.78 -12.61
CA PHE A 38 2.33 -0.66 -12.67
C PHE A 38 1.23 -0.81 -11.63
N GLN A 39 0.66 -2.01 -11.49
CA GLN A 39 -0.35 -2.29 -10.49
C GLN A 39 0.20 -2.11 -9.07
N ALA A 40 1.43 -2.57 -8.80
CA ALA A 40 2.10 -2.37 -7.51
C ALA A 40 2.25 -0.88 -7.18
N LYS A 41 2.74 -0.07 -8.14
CA LYS A 41 2.86 1.39 -7.97
C LYS A 41 1.52 2.06 -7.65
N SER A 42 0.43 1.63 -8.30
CA SER A 42 -0.91 2.13 -7.99
C SER A 42 -1.34 1.81 -6.57
N LYS A 43 -1.09 0.59 -6.08
CA LYS A 43 -1.35 0.18 -4.70
C LYS A 43 -0.51 1.00 -3.70
N GLN A 44 0.77 1.20 -3.98
CA GLN A 44 1.65 2.02 -3.14
C GLN A 44 1.18 3.48 -3.05
N SER A 45 0.61 4.02 -4.13
CA SER A 45 0.06 5.37 -4.14
C SER A 45 -1.11 5.55 -3.16
N GLU A 46 -1.93 4.53 -2.93
CA GLU A 46 -3.01 4.55 -1.93
C GLU A 46 -2.45 4.74 -0.52
N ALA A 47 -1.42 3.96 -0.14
CA ALA A 47 -0.74 4.08 1.14
C ALA A 47 -0.16 5.49 1.34
N LYS A 48 0.57 6.01 0.34
CA LYS A 48 1.21 7.35 0.41
C LYS A 48 0.17 8.48 0.53
N THR A 49 -0.95 8.40 -0.19
CA THR A 49 -2.02 9.41 -0.13
C THR A 49 -2.69 9.44 1.24
N ASN A 50 -3.04 8.27 1.79
CA ASN A 50 -3.68 8.19 3.09
C ASN A 50 -2.73 8.59 4.24
N LEU A 51 -1.44 8.23 4.16
CA LEU A 51 -0.44 8.72 5.12
C LEU A 51 -0.29 10.25 5.10
N LYS A 52 -0.33 10.89 3.92
CA LYS A 52 -0.36 12.35 3.82
C LYS A 52 -1.61 12.96 4.45
N ALA A 53 -2.77 12.35 4.24
CA ALA A 53 -4.01 12.79 4.87
C ALA A 53 -3.93 12.73 6.40
N ILE A 54 -3.37 11.63 6.95
CA ILE A 54 -3.08 11.50 8.39
C ILE A 54 -2.14 12.61 8.85
N PHE A 55 -1.08 12.90 8.11
CA PHE A 55 -0.14 13.96 8.47
C PHE A 55 -0.80 15.34 8.51
N THR A 56 -1.60 15.68 7.49
CA THR A 56 -2.35 16.93 7.46
C THR A 56 -3.32 17.03 8.63
N ALA A 57 -4.05 15.96 8.95
CA ALA A 57 -4.96 15.91 10.09
C ALA A 57 -4.22 16.11 11.43
N GLN A 58 -3.08 15.45 11.62
CA GLN A 58 -2.24 15.60 12.81
C GLN A 58 -1.68 17.02 12.94
N LYS A 59 -1.23 17.64 11.83
CA LYS A 59 -0.75 19.02 11.84
C LYS A 59 -1.86 20.03 12.13
N ALA A 60 -3.06 19.83 11.61
CA ALA A 60 -4.22 20.66 11.93
C ALA A 60 -4.55 20.55 13.44
N TYR A 61 -4.62 19.33 13.97
CA TYR A 61 -4.88 19.10 15.39
C TYR A 61 -3.80 19.70 16.30
N PHE A 62 -2.53 19.59 15.92
CA PHE A 62 -1.42 20.22 16.62
C PHE A 62 -1.55 21.74 16.65
N GLY A 63 -1.96 22.36 15.54
CA GLY A 63 -2.19 23.81 15.49
C GLY A 63 -3.29 24.32 16.43
N GLU A 64 -4.21 23.45 16.85
CA GLU A 64 -5.30 23.80 17.77
C GLU A 64 -5.02 23.42 19.23
N LYS A 65 -4.26 22.35 19.47
CA LYS A 65 -4.11 21.72 20.80
C LYS A 65 -2.67 21.61 21.28
N ASP A 66 -1.70 22.09 20.51
CA ASP A 66 -0.26 22.05 20.78
C ASP A 66 0.27 20.63 21.08
N LYS A 67 -0.41 19.60 20.57
CA LYS A 67 -0.04 18.19 20.78
C LYS A 67 -0.52 17.31 19.63
N TYR A 68 0.20 16.22 19.36
CA TYR A 68 -0.29 15.14 18.51
C TYR A 68 -1.13 14.15 19.30
N VAL A 69 -1.90 13.32 18.60
CA VAL A 69 -2.78 12.31 19.21
C VAL A 69 -2.59 10.95 18.58
N SER A 70 -2.70 9.89 19.37
CA SER A 70 -2.62 8.49 18.92
C SER A 70 -4.00 7.84 18.78
N ASP A 71 -5.03 8.62 18.45
CA ASP A 71 -6.40 8.14 18.23
C ASP A 71 -7.02 8.75 16.96
N PHE A 72 -7.38 7.89 16.00
CA PHE A 72 -7.95 8.30 14.73
C PHE A 72 -9.34 8.92 14.88
N LYS A 73 -10.10 8.55 15.91
CA LYS A 73 -11.40 9.17 16.20
C LYS A 73 -11.24 10.64 16.61
N VAL A 74 -10.15 10.97 17.28
CA VAL A 74 -9.84 12.33 17.72
C VAL A 74 -9.22 13.14 16.58
N VAL A 75 -8.32 12.54 15.79
CA VAL A 75 -7.70 13.22 14.66
C VAL A 75 -8.66 13.43 13.48
N GLY A 76 -9.75 12.64 13.41
CA GLY A 76 -10.76 12.75 12.36
C GLY A 76 -10.34 12.15 11.03
N PHE A 77 -9.53 11.09 11.05
CA PHE A 77 -9.11 10.37 9.84
C PHE A 77 -9.82 9.02 9.73
N ASP A 78 -10.35 8.74 8.54
CA ASP A 78 -10.94 7.45 8.19
C ASP A 78 -10.76 7.21 6.67
N PRO A 79 -10.15 6.09 6.23
CA PRO A 79 -9.98 5.81 4.81
C PRO A 79 -11.31 5.39 4.16
N GLU A 80 -11.36 5.45 2.83
CA GLU A 80 -12.51 4.98 2.04
C GLU A 80 -12.77 3.47 2.25
N PRO A 81 -14.02 3.00 2.09
CA PRO A 81 -14.34 1.57 2.09
C PRO A 81 -13.51 0.79 1.07
N GLY A 82 -13.10 -0.44 1.42
CA GLY A 82 -12.22 -1.23 0.56
C GLY A 82 -10.75 -0.85 0.63
N ASN A 83 -10.28 -0.28 1.75
CA ASN A 83 -8.87 0.04 1.97
C ASN A 83 -8.01 -1.23 2.04
N ARG A 84 -6.89 -1.24 1.31
CA ARG A 84 -5.95 -2.36 1.29
C ARG A 84 -4.99 -2.36 2.48
N PHE A 85 -4.69 -1.17 2.99
CA PHE A 85 -3.69 -1.00 4.03
C PHE A 85 -4.36 -0.85 5.40
N SER A 86 -3.70 -1.41 6.40
CA SER A 86 -3.93 -1.07 7.80
C SER A 86 -3.13 0.19 8.14
N TYR A 87 -3.72 1.13 8.87
CA TYR A 87 -3.08 2.37 9.29
C TYR A 87 -2.95 2.43 10.80
N SER A 88 -1.83 2.96 11.28
CA SER A 88 -1.52 3.01 12.70
C SER A 88 -0.84 4.33 13.08
N ILE A 89 -1.34 4.97 14.13
CA ILE A 89 -0.74 6.15 14.80
C ILE A 89 -0.47 5.87 16.29
N ASN A 90 -0.58 4.61 16.68
CA ASN A 90 -0.35 4.13 18.03
C ASN A 90 0.58 2.90 17.97
N GLY A 91 1.62 2.91 18.80
CA GLY A 91 2.63 1.85 18.85
C GLY A 91 2.08 0.48 19.27
N ALA A 92 0.86 0.42 19.82
CA ALA A 92 0.16 -0.82 20.11
C ALA A 92 -0.32 -1.59 18.85
N CYS A 93 -0.27 -0.96 17.67
CA CYS A 93 -0.82 -1.50 16.43
C CYS A 93 0.16 -1.46 15.25
N ASN A 94 1.45 -1.70 15.49
CA ASN A 94 2.47 -1.77 14.43
C ASN A 94 2.35 -3.02 13.53
N ALA A 95 1.13 -3.53 13.31
CA ALA A 95 0.86 -4.76 12.59
C ALA A 95 -0.30 -4.60 11.61
N ALA A 96 -0.30 -5.41 10.55
CA ALA A 96 -1.46 -5.56 9.68
C ALA A 96 -2.63 -6.13 10.51
N GLN A 97 -3.80 -5.51 10.42
CA GLN A 97 -4.99 -5.92 11.16
C GLN A 97 -6.14 -6.11 10.18
N ALA A 98 -6.88 -7.21 10.28
CA ALA A 98 -8.15 -7.34 9.56
C ALA A 98 -9.24 -6.48 10.22
N ALA A 99 -10.00 -5.77 9.39
CA ALA A 99 -11.19 -5.03 9.77
C ALA A 99 -12.35 -5.45 8.85
N THR A 100 -13.48 -5.88 9.43
CA THR A 100 -14.70 -6.12 8.64
C THR A 100 -15.32 -4.80 8.18
N PRO A 101 -15.94 -4.71 6.99
CA PRO A 101 -16.56 -3.48 6.46
C PRO A 101 -17.57 -2.82 7.41
N THR A 102 -18.30 -3.63 8.17
CA THR A 102 -19.34 -3.22 9.14
C THR A 102 -18.80 -3.02 10.56
N GLY A 103 -17.52 -3.23 10.78
CA GLY A 103 -16.89 -3.24 12.10
C GLY A 103 -15.40 -2.96 11.99
N ARG A 104 -15.03 -1.86 11.33
CA ARG A 104 -13.64 -1.39 11.33
C ARG A 104 -13.17 -1.33 12.77
N THR A 105 -12.14 -2.09 13.10
CA THR A 105 -11.60 -2.15 14.45
C THR A 105 -10.88 -0.83 14.74
N TYR A 106 -11.62 0.19 15.17
CA TYR A 106 -11.07 1.43 15.69
C TYR A 106 -10.62 1.20 17.13
N THR A 107 -9.61 0.36 17.32
CA THR A 107 -8.79 0.46 18.53
C THR A 107 -8.10 1.82 18.48
N ALA A 108 -7.91 2.49 19.61
CA ALA A 108 -7.36 3.85 19.65
C ALA A 108 -6.05 3.94 18.84
N GLY A 109 -6.14 4.58 17.66
CA GLY A 109 -5.01 4.80 16.75
C GLY A 109 -4.69 3.66 15.79
N CYS A 110 -5.65 2.75 15.53
CA CYS A 110 -5.49 1.61 14.64
C CYS A 110 -6.71 1.52 13.71
N ILE A 111 -6.45 1.32 12.42
CA ILE A 111 -7.46 1.05 11.39
C ILE A 111 -6.97 -0.17 10.63
N GLY A 112 -7.75 -1.25 10.62
CA GLY A 112 -7.42 -2.46 9.85
C GLY A 112 -7.70 -2.33 8.35
N GLN A 113 -7.11 -3.22 7.55
CA GLN A 113 -7.48 -3.40 6.14
C GLN A 113 -8.89 -4.01 6.01
N ASP A 114 -9.57 -3.72 4.89
CA ASP A 114 -10.90 -4.27 4.62
C ASP A 114 -10.85 -5.77 4.33
N SER A 115 -11.28 -6.59 5.30
CA SER A 115 -11.26 -8.04 5.22
C SER A 115 -12.33 -8.64 4.31
N ALA A 116 -13.33 -7.88 3.86
CA ALA A 116 -14.26 -8.37 2.84
C ALA A 116 -13.63 -8.36 1.44
N ARG A 117 -12.66 -7.49 1.21
CA ARG A 117 -11.94 -7.38 -0.06
C ARG A 117 -10.56 -8.03 -0.01
N PHE A 118 -9.90 -7.99 1.15
CA PHE A 118 -8.54 -8.47 1.36
C PHE A 118 -8.52 -9.44 2.55
N THR A 119 -8.73 -10.72 2.25
CA THR A 119 -8.86 -11.78 3.26
C THR A 119 -7.53 -12.20 3.87
N GLN A 120 -6.43 -11.92 3.19
CA GLN A 120 -5.09 -12.23 3.67
C GLN A 120 -4.58 -11.09 4.55
N VAL A 121 -4.39 -11.37 5.85
CA VAL A 121 -3.64 -10.48 6.74
C VAL A 121 -2.17 -10.85 6.62
N PRO A 122 -1.34 -10.03 5.96
CA PRO A 122 0.06 -10.38 5.78
C PRO A 122 0.75 -10.42 7.14
N THR A 123 1.71 -11.34 7.28
CA THR A 123 2.52 -11.36 8.49
C THR A 123 3.50 -10.21 8.38
N VAL A 124 3.43 -9.35 9.39
CA VAL A 124 4.24 -8.16 9.53
C VAL A 124 5.70 -8.59 9.55
N GLY A 125 6.43 -8.28 8.48
CA GLY A 125 7.88 -8.47 8.41
C GLY A 125 8.61 -7.47 9.30
N ALA A 126 9.78 -7.01 8.86
CA ALA A 126 10.47 -5.92 9.56
C ALA A 126 9.60 -4.64 9.52
N GLN A 127 9.22 -4.11 10.69
CA GLN A 127 8.65 -2.77 10.85
C GLN A 127 9.74 -1.86 11.41
N PRO A 128 10.50 -1.17 10.56
CA PRO A 128 11.63 -0.43 11.08
C PRO A 128 11.12 0.91 11.70
N LEU A 129 9.96 1.44 11.26
CA LEU A 129 9.28 2.57 11.90
C LEU A 129 8.17 2.10 12.87
N ALA A 130 8.23 2.55 14.12
CA ALA A 130 7.12 2.39 15.08
C ALA A 130 6.15 3.58 14.96
N ALA A 131 4.84 3.33 14.94
CA ALA A 131 3.82 4.37 15.01
C ALA A 131 3.69 4.93 16.44
N GLY A 132 3.31 6.20 16.56
CA GLY A 132 3.05 6.80 17.87
C GLY A 132 3.41 8.27 17.95
N VAL A 133 3.26 8.82 19.16
CA VAL A 133 3.76 10.16 19.51
C VAL A 133 4.93 9.98 20.46
N SER A 134 6.06 10.61 20.16
CA SER A 134 7.29 10.57 20.96
C SER A 134 7.65 11.96 21.48
N GLY A 135 8.22 12.03 22.67
CA GLY A 135 8.61 13.30 23.30
C GLY A 135 7.46 14.01 24.04
N ASN A 136 7.75 15.21 24.53
CA ASN A 136 6.81 16.02 25.31
C ASN A 136 6.28 17.17 24.46
N CYS A 137 4.96 17.27 24.34
CA CYS A 137 4.33 18.33 23.59
C CYS A 137 4.48 19.69 24.32
N PRO A 138 4.74 20.80 23.61
CA PRO A 138 4.61 20.98 22.14
C PRO A 138 5.78 20.49 21.29
N ASN A 139 6.93 20.15 21.86
CA ASN A 139 8.09 19.65 21.10
C ASN A 139 8.04 18.11 20.88
N CYS A 140 6.83 17.57 20.70
CA CYS A 140 6.63 16.16 20.42
C CYS A 140 6.71 15.90 18.92
N ASP A 141 7.02 14.65 18.58
CA ASP A 141 7.00 14.13 17.22
C ASP A 141 5.93 13.06 17.09
N PHE A 142 5.38 12.89 15.89
CA PHE A 142 4.51 11.77 15.58
C PHE A 142 5.05 10.97 14.40
N SER A 143 4.71 9.69 14.42
CA SER A 143 4.92 8.74 13.34
C SER A 143 3.62 7.99 13.07
N ALA A 144 3.30 7.83 11.79
CA ALA A 144 2.21 6.98 11.33
C ALA A 144 2.77 5.91 10.40
N VAL A 145 2.21 4.71 10.48
CA VAL A 145 2.63 3.54 9.70
C VAL A 145 1.43 3.03 8.91
N ALA A 146 1.66 2.62 7.68
CA ALA A 146 0.72 1.87 6.87
C ALA A 146 1.32 0.49 6.56
N VAL A 147 0.56 -0.57 6.79
CA VAL A 147 0.98 -1.95 6.54
C VAL A 147 -0.02 -2.62 5.62
N GLY A 148 0.44 -3.27 4.56
CA GLY A 148 -0.43 -4.00 3.64
C GLY A 148 0.36 -4.93 2.73
N ASN A 149 -0.32 -5.54 1.78
CA ASN A 149 0.29 -6.50 0.87
C ASN A 149 0.09 -6.04 -0.58
N VAL A 150 1.19 -5.73 -1.27
CA VAL A 150 1.18 -5.19 -2.63
C VAL A 150 1.24 -6.28 -3.70
N ASP A 151 1.88 -7.42 -3.45
CA ASP A 151 2.07 -8.50 -4.42
C ASP A 151 1.37 -9.83 -4.07
N ASN A 152 0.59 -9.84 -2.98
CA ASN A 152 -0.17 -10.96 -2.43
C ASN A 152 0.70 -12.13 -1.94
N ASP A 153 1.88 -11.84 -1.39
CA ASP A 153 2.72 -12.86 -0.76
C ASP A 153 2.41 -13.01 0.75
N ASN A 154 3.28 -13.67 1.53
CA ASN A 154 3.07 -13.85 2.98
C ASN A 154 3.66 -12.73 3.84
N LEU A 155 4.45 -11.84 3.23
CA LEU A 155 5.12 -10.74 3.88
C LEU A 155 4.28 -9.46 3.73
N ALA A 156 4.55 -8.51 4.60
CA ALA A 156 3.86 -7.23 4.60
C ALA A 156 4.81 -6.14 4.15
N ASP A 157 4.34 -5.34 3.21
CA ASP A 157 4.96 -4.07 2.86
C ASP A 157 4.55 -2.98 3.84
N THR A 158 5.45 -2.02 4.06
CA THR A 158 5.29 -0.99 5.09
C THR A 158 5.69 0.38 4.58
N TRP A 159 4.86 1.36 4.90
CA TRP A 159 5.15 2.77 4.64
C TRP A 159 5.04 3.55 5.93
N GLY A 160 5.82 4.62 6.01
CA GLY A 160 5.87 5.49 7.17
C GLY A 160 5.77 6.96 6.77
N ILE A 161 5.23 7.77 7.68
CA ILE A 161 5.35 9.22 7.64
C ILE A 161 5.60 9.75 9.05
N THR A 162 6.43 10.78 9.16
CA THR A 162 6.82 11.35 10.44
C THR A 162 6.73 12.87 10.43
N SER A 163 6.59 13.50 11.61
CA SER A 163 6.62 14.97 11.76
C SER A 163 8.00 15.57 11.51
N SER A 164 9.05 14.84 11.87
CA SER A 164 10.46 15.22 11.76
C SER A 164 11.20 14.19 10.90
N ALA A 165 12.38 14.55 10.39
CA ALA A 165 13.18 13.61 9.60
C ALA A 165 13.62 12.43 10.48
N THR A 166 13.43 11.21 9.99
CA THR A 166 13.90 10.00 10.68
C THR A 166 15.37 9.73 10.42
N SER A 167 16.06 9.20 11.42
CA SER A 167 17.48 8.84 11.30
C SER A 167 17.64 7.53 10.53
N ALA A 168 18.76 7.40 9.82
CA ALA A 168 18.94 6.36 8.82
C ALA A 168 19.00 4.90 9.35
N THR A 169 19.07 4.76 10.67
CA THR A 169 19.06 3.50 11.40
C THR A 169 17.65 2.98 11.68
N VAL A 170 16.62 3.81 11.55
CA VAL A 170 15.22 3.47 11.85
C VAL A 170 14.51 2.84 10.64
N LEU A 171 15.15 2.73 9.47
CA LEU A 171 14.52 2.19 8.25
C LEU A 171 15.26 0.98 7.66
N GLN A 172 16.02 0.25 8.47
CA GLN A 172 16.82 -0.87 7.99
C GLN A 172 15.96 -2.11 7.68
N GLY A 173 15.35 -2.10 6.50
CA GLY A 173 14.89 -3.29 5.78
C GLY A 173 16.00 -3.84 4.88
N THR A 174 16.10 -5.16 4.75
CA THR A 174 17.11 -5.82 3.91
C THR A 174 16.89 -5.62 2.40
N CYS A 175 15.73 -5.09 1.96
CA CYS A 175 15.48 -4.80 0.56
C CYS A 175 14.30 -3.82 0.31
N GLY A 176 14.34 -3.11 -0.84
CA GLY A 176 13.24 -2.31 -1.41
C GLY A 176 12.83 -1.01 -0.72
N ILE A 177 13.65 -0.45 0.16
CA ILE A 177 13.48 0.89 0.72
C ILE A 177 13.72 1.98 -0.35
N ASP A 178 12.88 3.03 -0.40
CA ASP A 178 13.03 4.14 -1.36
C ASP A 178 14.09 5.17 -0.90
N ASN A 179 14.38 5.21 0.40
CA ASN A 179 15.45 5.99 1.00
C ASN A 179 15.86 5.38 2.36
N ASN A 180 17.10 5.65 2.78
CA ASN A 180 17.55 5.25 4.10
C ASN A 180 16.95 6.14 5.21
N SER A 181 16.15 7.16 4.88
CA SER A 181 15.59 8.14 5.82
C SER A 181 14.30 8.75 5.27
N ILE A 182 13.22 8.77 6.05
CA ILE A 182 11.98 9.47 5.72
C ILE A 182 12.12 10.95 6.13
N GLY A 183 11.97 11.87 5.16
CA GLY A 183 11.86 13.30 5.43
C GLY A 183 10.56 13.66 6.14
N GLY A 184 10.58 14.65 7.04
CA GLY A 184 9.39 15.08 7.76
C GLY A 184 8.27 15.51 6.81
N GLY A 185 7.11 14.88 6.90
CA GLY A 185 5.94 15.13 6.04
C GLY A 185 5.97 14.49 4.66
N GLU A 186 7.01 13.72 4.32
CA GLU A 186 7.05 12.95 3.10
C GLU A 186 6.77 11.48 3.41
N PRO A 187 5.74 10.85 2.83
CA PRO A 187 5.52 9.42 3.04
C PRO A 187 6.63 8.64 2.31
N GLY A 188 7.40 7.87 3.06
CA GLY A 188 8.44 7.00 2.52
C GLY A 188 8.17 5.54 2.80
N ASN A 189 8.91 4.70 2.09
CA ASN A 189 8.80 3.26 2.15
C ASN A 189 9.74 2.72 3.24
N ALA A 190 9.16 2.08 4.24
CA ALA A 190 9.92 1.52 5.35
C ALA A 190 10.36 0.07 5.04
N TYR A 191 9.59 -0.69 4.24
CA TYR A 191 9.94 -2.04 3.77
C TYR A 191 9.06 -2.40 2.57
N ASN A 192 9.63 -2.90 1.48
CA ASN A 192 8.87 -3.35 0.30
C ASN A 192 9.60 -4.49 -0.41
N ASP A 193 8.97 -5.65 -0.48
CA ASP A 193 9.58 -6.88 -0.99
C ASP A 193 9.23 -7.20 -2.45
N VAL A 194 8.29 -6.45 -3.05
CA VAL A 194 7.88 -6.56 -4.47
C VAL A 194 9.04 -6.59 -5.49
N SER A 195 10.23 -6.10 -5.11
CA SER A 195 11.43 -6.05 -5.95
C SER A 195 12.60 -6.91 -5.43
N CYS A 196 12.38 -7.73 -4.42
CA CYS A 196 13.42 -8.54 -3.79
C CYS A 196 13.49 -9.94 -4.45
N PRO A 197 14.71 -10.43 -4.77
CA PRO A 197 14.89 -11.76 -5.33
C PRO A 197 14.60 -12.88 -4.32
#